data_AF-A0A3M1I0D1-F1
#
_entry.id   AF-A0A3M1I0D1-F1
#
_cell.length_a   1.000
_cell.length_b   1.000
_cell.length_c   1.000
_cell.angle_alpha   90.00
_cell.angle_beta   90.00
_cell.angle_gamma   90.00
#
_symmetry.space_group_name_H-M   'P 1'
#
loop_
_entity.id
_entity.type
_entity.pdbx_description
1 polymer ?
#
loop_
_entity_poly.entity_id
_entity_poly.type
_entity_poly.pdbx_seq_one_letter_code
_entity_poly.pdbx_strand_id
1 'polypeptide(L)'
;MRKTIAMLVVAAAAAGCAKKEEAPPPQVQNPVFQQEFANAPSWVLNAKSTGSVLVAVGSAKAQSPEMIQFAREEAMAAARDELARQMSVRVKNMVKRFMQTTGVGDAKTVDRVSATVSKQVTNQVLSGSHQTDLWISPSGVVWVRVELDPKMAREAVVQAMRTSMTKEALWQQFQAKKAFDELQAEIEQELQ
;
A
#
# COMPACT_ATOMS: atom_id res chain seq x y z
N MET A 1 12.11 65.16 -37.91
CA MET A 1 10.93 65.24 -37.01
C MET A 1 10.81 63.91 -36.27
N ARG A 2 10.71 63.98 -34.94
CA ARG A 2 10.67 62.88 -33.96
C ARG A 2 9.46 61.96 -34.17
N LYS A 3 9.64 60.63 -34.05
CA LYS A 3 8.69 59.71 -33.37
C LYS A 3 9.45 58.49 -32.81
N THR A 4 9.82 58.55 -31.53
CA THR A 4 10.23 57.40 -30.71
C THR A 4 8.99 56.60 -30.34
N ILE A 5 8.92 55.33 -30.74
CA ILE A 5 7.87 54.38 -30.32
C ILE A 5 8.42 53.59 -29.13
N ALA A 6 7.85 53.81 -27.95
CA ALA A 6 8.11 53.01 -26.76
C ALA A 6 7.27 51.73 -26.83
N MET A 7 7.94 50.57 -26.87
CA MET A 7 7.30 49.25 -26.85
C MET A 7 7.26 48.76 -25.39
N LEU A 8 6.05 48.70 -24.84
CA LEU A 8 5.78 48.32 -23.45
C LEU A 8 5.56 46.79 -23.44
N VAL A 9 6.59 46.03 -23.06
CA VAL A 9 6.49 44.57 -22.87
C VAL A 9 5.86 44.31 -21.51
N VAL A 10 4.58 43.93 -21.51
CA VAL A 10 3.88 43.42 -20.32
C VAL A 10 4.34 41.99 -20.08
N ALA A 11 5.12 41.79 -19.01
CA ALA A 11 5.48 40.47 -18.51
C ALA A 11 4.28 39.85 -17.78
N ALA A 12 3.59 38.91 -18.42
CA ALA A 12 2.58 38.08 -17.77
C ALA A 12 3.29 36.95 -16.99
N ALA A 13 3.42 37.12 -15.68
CA ALA A 13 3.83 36.05 -14.77
C ALA A 13 2.65 35.07 -14.59
N ALA A 14 2.68 33.96 -15.32
CA ALA A 14 1.77 32.84 -15.08
C ALA A 14 2.21 32.11 -13.81
N ALA A 15 1.59 32.45 -12.68
CA ALA A 15 1.58 31.60 -11.49
C ALA A 15 0.71 30.37 -11.77
N GLY A 16 1.30 29.37 -12.41
CA GLY A 16 0.68 28.07 -12.68
C GLY A 16 0.61 27.24 -11.40
N CYS A 17 -0.50 27.34 -10.67
CA CYS A 17 -0.89 26.35 -9.68
C CYS A 17 -1.07 25.00 -10.37
N ALA A 18 -0.10 24.10 -10.21
CA ALA A 18 -0.20 22.71 -10.61
C ALA A 18 -1.29 22.01 -9.76
N LYS A 19 -2.54 22.03 -10.25
CA LYS A 19 -3.56 21.09 -9.79
C LYS A 19 -3.10 19.70 -10.20
N LYS A 20 -2.83 18.85 -9.22
CA LYS A 20 -2.58 17.42 -9.41
C LYS A 20 -3.80 16.82 -10.09
N GLU A 21 -3.71 16.57 -11.39
CA GLU A 21 -4.77 16.00 -12.20
C GLU A 21 -4.93 14.52 -11.80
N GLU A 22 -6.04 14.21 -11.15
CA GLU A 22 -6.37 12.86 -10.71
C GLU A 22 -6.76 12.04 -11.95
N ALA A 23 -6.10 10.91 -12.17
CA ALA A 23 -6.32 10.09 -13.36
C ALA A 23 -7.80 9.66 -13.46
N PRO A 24 -8.39 9.63 -14.68
CA PRO A 24 -9.78 9.25 -14.85
C PRO A 24 -10.05 7.86 -14.26
N PRO A 25 -11.23 7.64 -13.64
CA PRO A 25 -11.56 6.36 -13.04
C PRO A 25 -11.46 5.23 -14.09
N PRO A 26 -11.01 4.02 -13.68
CA PRO A 26 -10.83 2.91 -14.61
C PRO A 26 -12.12 2.62 -15.36
N GLN A 27 -12.03 2.49 -16.68
CA GLN A 27 -13.21 2.17 -17.49
C GLN A 27 -13.47 0.65 -17.50
N VAL A 28 -14.66 0.26 -17.06
CA VAL A 28 -15.13 -1.13 -17.12
C VAL A 28 -15.46 -1.49 -18.57
N GLN A 29 -14.56 -2.25 -19.20
CA GLN A 29 -14.66 -2.60 -20.61
C GLN A 29 -15.77 -3.62 -20.90
N ASN A 30 -16.08 -4.50 -19.93
CA ASN A 30 -17.10 -5.52 -20.09
C ASN A 30 -18.51 -4.91 -19.91
N PRO A 31 -19.38 -4.93 -20.94
CA PRO A 31 -20.71 -4.32 -20.88
C PRO A 31 -21.59 -4.86 -19.76
N VAL A 32 -21.41 -6.13 -19.37
CA VAL A 32 -22.18 -6.79 -18.29
C VAL A 32 -21.98 -6.08 -16.96
N PHE A 33 -20.80 -5.50 -16.73
CA PHE A 33 -20.44 -4.87 -15.45
C PHE A 33 -20.48 -3.33 -15.50
N GLN A 34 -20.79 -2.73 -16.65
CA GLN A 34 -20.80 -1.26 -16.78
C GLN A 34 -21.79 -0.61 -15.82
N GLN A 35 -23.02 -1.12 -15.74
CA GLN A 35 -24.03 -0.59 -14.84
C GLN A 35 -23.67 -0.82 -13.36
N GLU A 36 -23.03 -1.95 -13.05
CA GLU A 36 -22.62 -2.31 -11.69
C GLU A 36 -21.60 -1.30 -11.13
N PHE A 37 -20.66 -0.84 -11.96
CA PHE A 37 -19.58 0.06 -11.53
C PHE A 37 -19.72 1.50 -12.04
N ALA A 38 -20.83 1.86 -12.68
CA ALA A 38 -21.03 3.18 -13.28
C ALA A 38 -20.77 4.35 -12.31
N ASN A 39 -21.11 4.15 -11.03
CA ASN A 39 -20.93 5.13 -9.95
C ASN A 39 -19.92 4.66 -8.90
N ALA A 40 -19.05 3.71 -9.24
CA ALA A 40 -18.04 3.22 -8.33
C ALA A 40 -16.96 4.30 -8.12
N PRO A 41 -16.56 4.59 -6.87
CA PRO A 41 -15.36 5.37 -6.60
C PRO A 41 -14.13 4.74 -7.26
N SER A 42 -13.16 5.57 -7.63
CA SER A 42 -11.92 5.12 -8.29
C SER A 42 -11.19 4.03 -7.52
N TRP A 43 -11.23 4.09 -6.17
CA TRP A 43 -10.57 3.14 -5.29
C TRP A 43 -11.14 1.71 -5.37
N VAL A 44 -12.39 1.53 -5.80
CA VAL A 44 -13.05 0.21 -5.90
C VAL A 44 -12.38 -0.65 -6.96
N LEU A 45 -12.10 -0.06 -8.12
CA LEU A 45 -11.48 -0.75 -9.26
C LEU A 45 -9.96 -0.55 -9.31
N ASN A 46 -9.45 0.43 -8.57
CA ASN A 46 -8.06 0.79 -8.56
C ASN A 46 -7.65 1.19 -7.15
N ALA A 47 -7.32 0.18 -6.34
CA ALA A 47 -6.72 0.36 -5.04
C ALA A 47 -5.27 0.86 -5.18
N LYS A 48 -5.06 2.01 -5.83
CA LYS A 48 -3.75 2.66 -5.82
C LYS A 48 -3.51 3.18 -4.41
N SER A 49 -2.37 2.80 -3.83
CA SER A 49 -1.81 3.55 -2.72
C SER A 49 -1.64 4.99 -3.17
N THR A 50 -2.17 5.93 -2.40
CA THR A 50 -1.89 7.35 -2.64
C THR A 50 -0.82 7.75 -1.64
N GLY A 51 0.45 7.82 -2.09
CA GLY A 51 1.56 7.99 -1.17
C GLY A 51 1.74 6.77 -0.26
N SER A 52 2.43 6.98 0.86
CA SER A 52 3.04 6.00 1.80
C SER A 52 2.12 4.95 2.48
N VAL A 53 0.89 4.74 2.04
CA VAL A 53 -0.11 3.95 2.76
C VAL A 53 -0.36 2.62 2.05
N LEU A 54 -0.15 1.49 2.75
CA LEU A 54 -0.65 0.21 2.24
C LEU A 54 -2.16 0.26 2.24
N VAL A 55 -2.73 0.12 1.04
CA VAL A 55 -4.16 0.04 0.82
C VAL A 55 -4.48 -1.36 0.33
N ALA A 56 -5.61 -1.88 0.79
CA ALA A 56 -6.21 -3.04 0.19
C ALA A 56 -7.72 -2.85 0.13
N VAL A 57 -8.33 -3.51 -0.84
CA VAL A 57 -9.78 -3.49 -1.03
C VAL A 57 -10.28 -4.93 -0.97
N GLY A 58 -11.32 -5.13 -0.18
CA GLY A 58 -12.04 -6.39 -0.09
C GLY A 58 -13.50 -6.18 -0.43
N SER A 59 -14.15 -7.26 -0.83
CA SER A 59 -15.56 -7.23 -1.22
C SER A 59 -16.29 -8.47 -0.74
N ALA A 60 -17.57 -8.32 -0.39
CA ALA A 60 -18.44 -9.44 -0.08
C ALA A 60 -19.88 -9.14 -0.49
N LYS A 61 -20.64 -10.17 -0.84
CA LYS A 61 -22.02 -10.04 -1.30
C LYS A 61 -22.97 -10.05 -0.10
N ALA A 62 -23.79 -9.00 0.05
CA ALA A 62 -24.93 -9.07 0.94
C ALA A 62 -26.06 -9.89 0.26
N GLN A 63 -26.58 -10.89 0.96
CA GLN A 63 -27.70 -11.71 0.46
C GLN A 63 -29.04 -10.97 0.54
N SER A 64 -29.15 -10.02 1.48
CA SER A 64 -30.29 -9.14 1.66
C SER A 64 -29.85 -7.80 2.27
N PRO A 65 -30.67 -6.74 2.23
CA PRO A 65 -30.32 -5.44 2.82
C PRO A 65 -29.97 -5.50 4.31
N GLU A 66 -30.59 -6.41 5.06
CA GLU A 66 -30.37 -6.59 6.50
C GLU A 66 -28.99 -7.21 6.81
N MET A 67 -28.39 -7.89 5.83
CA MET A 67 -27.10 -8.57 5.94
C MET A 67 -25.91 -7.69 5.52
N ILE A 68 -26.13 -6.40 5.25
CA ILE A 68 -25.05 -5.46 4.84
C ILE A 68 -23.93 -5.40 5.88
N GLN A 69 -24.26 -5.41 7.18
CA GLN A 69 -23.24 -5.36 8.23
C GLN A 69 -22.33 -6.61 8.22
N PHE A 70 -22.91 -7.79 8.01
CA PHE A 70 -22.15 -9.03 7.89
C PHE A 70 -21.26 -9.01 6.65
N ALA A 71 -21.79 -8.59 5.49
CA ALA A 71 -21.01 -8.44 4.27
C ALA A 71 -19.89 -7.38 4.43
N ARG A 72 -20.12 -6.32 5.20
CA ARG A 72 -19.07 -5.34 5.53
C ARG A 72 -17.93 -5.98 6.32
N GLU A 73 -18.24 -6.78 7.33
CA GLU A 73 -17.22 -7.49 8.13
C GLU A 73 -16.43 -8.49 7.29
N GLU A 74 -17.10 -9.23 6.41
CA GLU A 74 -16.47 -10.15 5.46
C GLU A 74 -15.58 -9.41 4.45
N ALA A 75 -16.05 -8.30 3.89
CA ALA A 75 -15.27 -7.45 3.00
C ALA A 75 -14.04 -6.85 3.71
N MET A 76 -14.19 -6.42 4.98
CA MET A 76 -13.07 -5.97 5.81
C MET A 76 -12.02 -7.08 6.02
N ALA A 77 -12.45 -8.31 6.28
CA ALA A 77 -11.56 -9.44 6.44
C ALA A 77 -10.79 -9.74 5.14
N ALA A 78 -11.49 -9.78 4.01
CA ALA A 78 -10.88 -9.97 2.70
C ALA A 78 -9.84 -8.89 2.36
N ALA A 79 -10.14 -7.62 2.68
CA ALA A 79 -9.21 -6.51 2.47
C ALA A 79 -7.94 -6.68 3.32
N ARG A 80 -8.11 -7.07 4.57
CA ARG A 80 -7.04 -7.34 5.53
C ARG A 80 -6.15 -8.52 5.11
N ASP A 81 -6.74 -9.58 4.57
CA ASP A 81 -6.01 -10.73 4.04
C ASP A 81 -5.15 -10.34 2.83
N GLU A 82 -5.67 -9.50 1.94
CA GLU A 82 -4.90 -8.99 0.81
C GLU A 82 -3.73 -8.10 1.27
N LEU A 83 -3.98 -7.21 2.23
CA LEU A 83 -2.93 -6.37 2.84
C LEU A 83 -1.82 -7.23 3.46
N ALA A 84 -2.19 -8.29 4.18
CA ALA A 84 -1.26 -9.25 4.75
C ALA A 84 -0.42 -9.97 3.68
N ARG A 85 -1.04 -10.37 2.57
CA ARG A 85 -0.37 -11.03 1.44
C ARG A 85 0.64 -10.10 0.78
N GLN A 86 0.27 -8.84 0.51
CA GLN A 86 1.18 -7.84 -0.07
C GLN A 86 2.41 -7.63 0.83
N MET A 87 2.19 -7.50 2.13
CA MET A 87 3.27 -7.33 3.10
C MET A 87 4.19 -8.56 3.19
N SER A 88 3.61 -9.76 3.18
CA SER A 88 4.37 -11.02 3.19
C SER A 88 5.36 -11.09 2.01
N VAL A 89 4.90 -10.73 0.81
CA VAL A 89 5.74 -10.72 -0.40
C VAL A 89 6.87 -9.71 -0.27
N ARG A 90 6.58 -8.49 0.21
CA ARG A 90 7.59 -7.43 0.41
C ARG A 90 8.65 -7.83 1.42
N VAL A 91 8.25 -8.31 2.59
CA VAL A 91 9.14 -8.80 3.65
C VAL A 91 10.02 -9.95 3.15
N LYS A 92 9.45 -10.91 2.42
CA LYS A 92 10.22 -12.04 1.88
C LYS A 92 11.28 -11.57 0.89
N ASN A 93 10.92 -10.68 -0.04
CA ASN A 93 11.85 -10.14 -1.02
C ASN A 93 13.01 -9.38 -0.35
N MET A 94 12.69 -8.60 0.68
CA MET A 94 13.63 -7.86 1.50
C MET A 94 14.62 -8.77 2.23
N VAL A 95 14.15 -9.78 2.99
CA VAL A 95 15.04 -10.73 3.70
C VAL A 95 15.96 -11.43 2.71
N LYS A 96 15.43 -11.82 1.54
CA LYS A 96 16.22 -12.44 0.48
C LYS A 96 17.33 -11.52 -0.03
N ARG A 97 17.01 -10.27 -0.38
CA ARG A 97 17.99 -9.26 -0.83
C ARG A 97 19.08 -9.05 0.22
N PHE A 98 18.70 -8.92 1.49
CA PHE A 98 19.65 -8.77 2.60
C PHE A 98 20.64 -9.93 2.67
N MET A 99 20.16 -11.16 2.68
CA MET A 99 21.03 -12.34 2.83
C MET A 99 21.93 -12.55 1.60
N GLN A 100 21.45 -12.18 0.41
CA GLN A 100 22.26 -12.16 -0.81
C GLN A 100 23.40 -11.12 -0.75
N THR A 101 23.11 -9.89 -0.33
CA THR A 101 24.09 -8.79 -0.27
C THR A 101 25.11 -8.97 0.87
N THR A 102 24.71 -9.63 1.95
CA THR A 102 25.58 -9.86 3.11
C THR A 102 26.37 -11.15 3.02
N GLY A 103 25.93 -12.10 2.19
CA GLY A 103 26.49 -13.46 2.14
C GLY A 103 26.21 -14.25 3.42
N VAL A 104 25.28 -13.78 4.26
CA VAL A 104 25.00 -14.37 5.56
C VAL A 104 23.79 -15.29 5.46
N GLY A 105 24.00 -16.56 5.82
CA GLY A 105 22.96 -17.57 5.98
C GLY A 105 22.66 -18.38 4.73
N ASP A 106 22.36 -19.66 4.93
CA ASP A 106 21.96 -20.59 3.88
C ASP A 106 20.48 -20.40 3.50
N ALA A 107 20.07 -20.99 2.37
CA ALA A 107 18.69 -20.86 1.88
C ALA A 107 17.64 -21.29 2.92
N LYS A 108 17.94 -22.32 3.73
CA LYS A 108 17.06 -22.78 4.81
C LYS A 108 16.88 -21.73 5.90
N THR A 109 17.92 -20.97 6.21
CA THR A 109 17.85 -19.85 7.15
C THR A 109 17.07 -18.68 6.59
N VAL A 110 17.24 -18.37 5.29
CA VAL A 110 16.46 -17.33 4.59
C VAL A 110 14.96 -17.62 4.67
N ASP A 111 14.56 -18.85 4.33
CA ASP A 111 13.15 -19.22 4.28
C ASP A 111 12.51 -19.19 5.67
N ARG A 112 13.21 -19.71 6.69
CA ARG A 112 12.73 -19.70 8.06
C ARG A 112 12.59 -18.27 8.60
N VAL A 113 13.60 -17.43 8.42
CA VAL A 113 13.55 -16.02 8.85
C VAL A 113 12.42 -15.29 8.13
N SER A 114 12.33 -15.42 6.80
CA SER A 114 11.27 -14.80 6.01
C SER A 114 9.88 -15.23 6.48
N ALA A 115 9.68 -16.52 6.77
CA ALA A 115 8.39 -17.04 7.24
C ALA A 115 8.03 -16.52 8.64
N THR A 116 8.99 -16.50 9.57
CA THR A 116 8.76 -15.96 10.93
C THR A 116 8.45 -14.47 10.88
N VAL A 117 9.23 -13.69 10.12
CA VAL A 117 9.03 -12.25 10.01
C VAL A 117 7.70 -11.96 9.33
N SER A 118 7.40 -12.63 8.22
CA SER A 118 6.11 -12.47 7.53
C SER A 118 4.94 -12.73 8.48
N LYS A 119 4.96 -13.81 9.27
CA LYS A 119 3.87 -14.14 10.19
C LYS A 119 3.68 -13.05 11.26
N GLN A 120 4.77 -12.59 11.87
CA GLN A 120 4.71 -11.58 12.93
C GLN A 120 4.24 -10.23 12.39
N VAL A 121 4.76 -9.82 11.23
CA VAL A 121 4.36 -8.57 10.58
C VAL A 121 2.88 -8.63 10.20
N THR A 122 2.42 -9.69 9.54
CA THR A 122 1.01 -9.87 9.18
C THR A 122 0.10 -9.71 10.40
N ASN A 123 0.39 -10.35 11.53
CA ASN A 123 -0.46 -10.25 12.73
C ASN A 123 -0.52 -8.81 13.29
N GLN A 124 0.61 -8.12 13.33
CA GLN A 124 0.67 -6.75 13.86
C GLN A 124 -0.02 -5.75 12.91
N VAL A 125 0.16 -5.97 11.61
CA VAL A 125 -0.44 -5.18 10.54
C VAL A 125 -1.95 -5.34 10.47
N LEU A 126 -2.46 -6.56 10.59
CA LEU A 126 -3.90 -6.84 10.66
C LEU A 126 -4.55 -6.08 11.82
N SER A 127 -3.88 -6.01 12.97
CA SER A 127 -4.36 -5.30 14.17
C SER A 127 -4.30 -3.77 14.04
N GLY A 128 -3.35 -3.24 13.25
CA GLY A 128 -3.20 -1.81 13.01
C GLY A 128 -3.97 -1.26 11.80
N SER A 129 -4.56 -2.14 10.98
CA SER A 129 -5.35 -1.73 9.82
C SER A 129 -6.74 -1.21 10.21
N HIS A 130 -7.17 -0.15 9.56
CA HIS A 130 -8.51 0.42 9.76
C HIS A 130 -9.22 0.62 8.42
N GLN A 131 -10.55 0.56 8.46
CA GLN A 131 -11.37 0.89 7.30
C GLN A 131 -11.33 2.40 7.05
N THR A 132 -11.13 2.78 5.79
CA THR A 132 -11.19 4.18 5.35
C THR A 132 -12.39 4.47 4.47
N ASP A 133 -12.78 3.52 3.61
CA ASP A 133 -13.91 3.71 2.70
C ASP A 133 -14.87 2.50 2.68
N LEU A 134 -16.13 2.78 2.34
CA LEU A 134 -17.19 1.81 2.11
C LEU A 134 -17.94 2.20 0.83
N TRP A 135 -18.21 1.24 -0.03
CA TRP A 135 -19.11 1.42 -1.17
C TRP A 135 -19.97 0.19 -1.35
N ILE A 136 -21.23 0.37 -1.75
CA ILE A 136 -22.16 -0.72 -2.02
C ILE A 136 -22.60 -0.60 -3.46
N SER A 137 -22.40 -1.67 -4.23
CA SER A 137 -22.79 -1.70 -5.63
C SER A 137 -24.31 -1.84 -5.80
N PRO A 138 -24.87 -1.54 -7.00
CA PRO A 138 -26.29 -1.72 -7.28
C PRO A 138 -26.78 -3.15 -7.03
N SER A 139 -25.94 -4.15 -7.28
CA SER A 139 -26.31 -5.54 -6.97
C SER A 139 -26.24 -5.87 -5.48
N GLY A 140 -25.68 -5.03 -4.61
CA GLY A 140 -25.52 -5.30 -3.18
C GLY A 140 -24.20 -5.96 -2.80
N VAL A 141 -23.15 -5.84 -3.63
CA VAL A 141 -21.78 -6.17 -3.22
C VAL A 141 -21.25 -5.02 -2.37
N VAL A 142 -20.82 -5.33 -1.16
CA VAL A 142 -20.17 -4.39 -0.25
C VAL A 142 -18.68 -4.42 -0.54
N TRP A 143 -18.09 -3.25 -0.74
CA TRP A 143 -16.66 -3.02 -0.96
C TRP A 143 -16.12 -2.21 0.19
N VAL A 144 -14.99 -2.62 0.74
CA VAL A 144 -14.32 -1.94 1.84
C VAL A 144 -12.87 -1.70 1.48
N ARG A 145 -12.43 -0.46 1.68
CA ARG A 145 -11.01 -0.10 1.63
C ARG A 145 -10.45 -0.06 3.04
N VAL A 146 -9.29 -0.69 3.22
CA VAL A 146 -8.53 -0.62 4.46
C VAL A 146 -7.17 0.01 4.20
N GLU A 147 -6.70 0.74 5.19
CA GLU A 147 -5.40 1.36 5.21
C GLU A 147 -4.59 0.91 6.43
N LEU A 148 -3.29 0.83 6.23
CA LEU A 148 -2.32 0.63 7.31
C LEU A 148 -1.36 1.81 7.37
N ASP A 149 -1.19 2.34 8.58
CA ASP A 149 -0.21 3.38 8.85
C ASP A 149 1.22 2.89 8.48
N PRO A 150 1.93 3.58 7.56
CA PRO A 150 3.32 3.28 7.21
C PRO A 150 4.26 3.13 8.43
N LYS A 151 4.03 3.91 9.49
CA LYS A 151 4.85 3.85 10.70
C LYS A 151 4.67 2.53 11.43
N MET A 152 3.43 2.08 11.59
CA MET A 152 3.13 0.78 12.20
C MET A 152 3.64 -0.38 11.35
N ALA A 153 3.54 -0.26 10.02
CA ALA A 153 4.10 -1.21 9.08
C ALA A 153 5.62 -1.37 9.31
N ARG A 154 6.34 -0.25 9.38
CA ARG A 154 7.78 -0.21 9.60
C ARG A 154 8.15 -0.82 10.95
N GLU A 155 7.51 -0.38 12.04
CA GLU A 155 7.77 -0.88 13.38
C GLU A 155 7.53 -2.39 13.48
N ALA A 156 6.47 -2.90 12.87
CA ALA A 156 6.17 -4.32 12.81
C ALA A 156 7.29 -5.11 12.12
N VAL A 157 7.77 -4.63 10.96
CA VAL A 157 8.88 -5.26 10.22
C VAL A 157 10.17 -5.26 11.05
N VAL A 158 10.52 -4.12 11.66
CA VAL A 158 11.73 -3.99 12.47
C VAL A 158 11.71 -4.93 13.68
N GLN A 159 10.59 -4.97 14.41
CA GLN A 159 10.43 -5.86 15.56
C GLN A 159 10.51 -7.32 15.15
N ALA A 160 9.82 -7.69 14.08
CA ALA A 160 9.83 -9.06 13.59
C ALA A 160 11.23 -9.51 13.13
N MET A 161 11.97 -8.63 12.45
CA MET A 161 13.37 -8.88 12.08
C MET A 161 14.24 -9.08 13.31
N ARG A 162 14.13 -8.21 14.31
CA ARG A 162 14.87 -8.33 15.58
C ARG A 162 14.59 -9.65 16.30
N THR A 163 13.33 -10.08 16.36
CA THR A 163 12.95 -11.35 17.00
C THR A 163 13.45 -12.57 16.21
N SER A 164 13.46 -12.49 14.87
CA SER A 164 13.87 -13.59 14.01
C SER A 164 15.39 -13.79 13.93
N MET A 165 16.17 -12.73 14.13
CA MET A 165 17.63 -12.72 14.09
C MET A 165 18.22 -12.90 15.49
N THR A 166 18.20 -14.14 16.00
CA THR A 166 18.60 -14.51 17.36
C THR A 166 20.10 -14.37 17.68
N LYS A 167 20.94 -13.97 16.72
CA LYS A 167 22.36 -13.67 16.97
C LYS A 167 22.56 -12.16 16.86
N GLU A 168 22.99 -11.51 17.95
CA GLU A 168 23.37 -10.09 17.95
C GLU A 168 24.26 -9.72 16.75
N ALA A 169 25.19 -10.58 16.34
CA ALA A 169 26.05 -10.31 15.18
C ALA A 169 25.29 -10.17 13.84
N LEU A 170 24.22 -10.95 13.64
CA LEU A 170 23.35 -10.86 12.44
C LEU A 170 22.55 -9.55 12.47
N TRP A 171 22.02 -9.19 13.63
CA TRP A 171 21.30 -7.93 13.85
C TRP A 171 22.23 -6.72 13.72
N GLN A 172 23.44 -6.78 14.26
CA GLN A 172 24.46 -5.75 14.14
C GLN A 172 24.93 -5.61 12.69
N GLN A 173 25.09 -6.70 11.93
CA GLN A 173 25.37 -6.63 10.49
C GLN A 173 24.18 -6.06 9.70
N PHE A 174 22.96 -6.31 10.13
CA PHE A 174 21.75 -5.73 9.56
C PHE A 174 21.65 -4.22 9.81
N GLN A 175 22.00 -3.74 11.02
CA GLN A 175 22.06 -2.32 11.34
C GLN A 175 23.27 -1.61 10.72
N ALA A 176 24.43 -2.27 10.69
CA ALA A 176 25.69 -1.67 10.25
C ALA A 176 25.84 -1.61 8.73
N LYS A 177 25.19 -2.52 7.99
CA LYS A 177 25.08 -2.37 6.55
C LYS A 177 23.91 -1.46 6.24
N LYS A 178 24.09 -0.62 5.22
CA LYS A 178 23.09 0.22 4.54
C LYS A 178 21.75 -0.47 4.24
N ALA A 179 21.66 -1.79 4.43
CA ALA A 179 20.47 -2.62 4.39
C ALA A 179 19.31 -2.15 5.29
N PHE A 180 19.55 -1.57 6.47
CA PHE A 180 18.45 -1.03 7.29
C PHE A 180 17.89 0.27 6.71
N ASP A 181 18.75 1.14 6.19
CA ASP A 181 18.33 2.38 5.54
C ASP A 181 17.73 2.09 4.16
N GLU A 182 18.29 1.14 3.42
CA GLU A 182 17.72 0.58 2.19
C GLU A 182 16.39 -0.11 2.47
N LEU A 183 16.24 -0.79 3.61
CA LEU A 183 14.96 -1.32 4.07
C LEU A 183 13.96 -0.20 4.30
N GLN A 184 14.33 0.83 5.05
CA GLN A 184 13.42 1.95 5.30
C GLN A 184 13.06 2.67 4.02
N ALA A 185 14.04 2.85 3.12
CA ALA A 185 13.84 3.48 1.82
C ALA A 185 13.01 2.60 0.89
N GLU A 186 13.19 1.28 0.89
CA GLU A 186 12.42 0.34 0.07
C GLU A 186 11.00 0.18 0.61
N ILE A 187 10.83 0.15 1.93
CA ILE A 187 9.52 0.31 2.58
C ILE A 187 8.92 1.65 2.15
N GLU A 188 9.60 2.77 2.28
CA GLU A 188 9.08 4.08 1.86
C GLU A 188 8.75 4.15 0.37
N GLN A 189 9.56 3.55 -0.50
CA GLN A 189 9.41 3.59 -1.95
C GLN A 189 8.31 2.64 -2.44
N GLU A 190 8.16 1.47 -1.82
CA GLU A 190 7.05 0.54 -2.07
C GLU A 190 5.75 1.02 -1.42
N LEU A 191 5.86 1.82 -0.36
CA LEU A 191 4.71 2.41 0.31
C LEU A 191 4.23 3.68 -0.39
N GLN A 192 5.09 4.46 -1.07
CA GLN A 192 4.75 5.71 -1.81
C GLN A 192 3.92 5.48 -3.08
#